data_AF-A0A349LYF7-F1
#
_entry.id   AF-A0A349LYF7-F1
#
_cell.length_a   1.000
_cell.length_b   1.000
_cell.length_c   1.000
_cell.angle_alpha   90.00
_cell.angle_beta   90.00
_cell.angle_gamma   90.00
#
_symmetry.space_group_name_H-M   'P 1'
#
loop_
_entity.id
_entity.type
_entity.pdbx_description
1 polymer ?
#
loop_
_entity_poly.entity_id
_entity_poly.type
_entity_poly.pdbx_seq_one_letter_code
_entity_poly.pdbx_strand_id
1 'polypeptide(L)'
;MSSIGTGDVNRGYRLNRFSNPRQTCAARVCGDSQQADNAYTIDQFATANSSLRAAVSQDLLTLPAISALDVDGDGRLDRDDAFPFDVTEQLDTDNDGVGDRQDAFPNDATEQLDSDRDGTGDATDNDDDNDGVPDAQDALPRDASESQDSDGDGVGNNKDQLDANAQDYQDSDGDGIGNRFDLDNDNDGVDDYDQRSSAVQQLLVVNAGTGQLVALQKTDGKLVDTLYQASSGGFSFRSDLLDLGAGQLAFIEGSDVKRLDLRSKTAETWFKRSQLGSAFAAHLLQLGSTASDRRLFVSNGMAPSYLNDFQLAPTGTVAGRSNWRTETVYRDILALSATRILVAERDTNQLVSLNYSAGPDDNPRVVFAKGIGLNKPEHLVQQADGSILVSNAGSGSIAKFNANGVYQGDFVAAGSGGLVTPGCLALDHQGDLYVCNTDKHEILKFNGRNGAVMGVVASKATAGLSSPVAVAFVAPVLDAAPLNPTNDTDLDGVANNQDSFPLDPSKSKPTEPAAKSGGSVGLAGLSLLLLAALRRTRRFVTGR
;
A
#
# COMPACT_ATOMS: atom_id res chain seq x y z
N MET A 1 4.48 3.79 -32.83
CA MET A 1 5.86 4.33 -32.85
C MET A 1 6.75 3.20 -32.38
N SER A 2 7.36 2.50 -33.32
CA SER A 2 8.58 1.69 -33.24
C SER A 2 8.81 1.13 -34.66
N SER A 3 10.07 1.01 -35.06
CA SER A 3 10.61 0.78 -36.42
C SER A 3 10.62 1.97 -37.39
N ILE A 4 11.51 2.92 -37.09
CA ILE A 4 12.38 3.48 -38.14
C ILE A 4 13.80 3.22 -37.63
N GLY A 5 14.42 2.17 -38.14
CA GLY A 5 15.71 1.69 -37.64
C GLY A 5 15.97 0.26 -38.08
N THR A 6 15.87 -0.03 -39.38
CA THR A 6 16.70 -1.05 -40.02
C THR A 6 17.26 -0.38 -41.27
N GLY A 7 18.57 -0.44 -41.46
CA GLY A 7 19.31 0.18 -42.56
C GLY A 7 19.02 -0.43 -43.92
N ASP A 8 17.75 -0.54 -44.31
CA ASP A 8 17.35 -1.12 -45.59
C ASP A 8 17.46 -0.05 -46.72
N VAL A 9 18.29 -0.35 -47.72
CA VAL A 9 18.59 0.47 -48.90
C VAL A 9 17.40 0.66 -49.86
N ASN A 10 16.22 0.14 -49.54
CA ASN A 10 15.02 0.25 -50.37
C ASN A 10 14.17 1.50 -50.09
N ARG A 11 14.68 2.69 -50.44
CA ARG A 11 13.96 4.00 -50.39
C ARG A 11 12.82 4.15 -51.42
N GLY A 12 12.10 3.07 -51.73
CA GLY A 12 11.02 3.02 -52.71
C GLY A 12 9.73 2.34 -52.24
N TYR A 13 9.68 1.78 -51.03
CA TYR A 13 8.48 1.09 -50.56
C TYR A 13 7.35 2.05 -50.21
N ARG A 14 6.24 1.97 -50.97
CA ARG A 14 4.94 2.51 -50.55
C ARG A 14 4.30 1.49 -49.60
N LEU A 15 4.17 1.85 -48.32
CA LEU A 15 3.37 1.07 -47.37
C LEU A 15 1.89 1.12 -47.81
N ASN A 16 1.38 -0.01 -48.31
CA ASN A 16 0.02 -0.08 -48.85
C ASN A 16 -1.06 -0.26 -47.76
N ARG A 17 -0.71 -0.46 -46.47
CA ARG A 17 -1.69 -0.64 -45.38
C ARG A 17 -1.17 -0.12 -44.04
N PHE A 18 -2.04 0.58 -43.32
CA PHE A 18 -1.91 0.94 -41.90
C PHE A 18 -3.14 0.37 -41.19
N SER A 19 -2.95 -0.42 -40.12
CA SER A 19 -4.05 -0.91 -39.30
C SER A 19 -3.73 -0.75 -37.82
N ASN A 20 -4.10 0.40 -37.23
CA ASN A 20 -4.31 0.51 -35.79
C ASN A 20 -5.67 1.18 -35.52
N PRO A 21 -6.75 0.41 -35.28
CA PRO A 21 -8.11 0.93 -35.15
C PRO A 21 -8.38 1.73 -33.85
N ARG A 22 -7.39 1.89 -32.96
CA ARG A 22 -7.54 2.65 -31.71
C ARG A 22 -6.92 4.06 -31.75
N GLN A 23 -6.29 4.45 -32.86
CA GLN A 23 -5.72 5.78 -33.00
C GLN A 23 -6.77 6.79 -33.51
N THR A 24 -6.78 7.99 -32.91
CA THR A 24 -7.60 9.11 -33.39
C THR A 24 -6.68 10.20 -33.93
N CYS A 25 -6.94 10.64 -35.16
CA CYS A 25 -6.27 11.79 -35.75
C CYS A 25 -7.28 12.94 -35.80
N ALA A 26 -6.96 14.06 -35.16
CA ALA A 26 -7.83 15.25 -35.12
C ALA A 26 -9.30 14.94 -34.75
N ALA A 27 -9.49 14.14 -33.70
CA ALA A 27 -10.79 13.78 -33.12
C ALA A 27 -11.73 12.94 -34.01
N ARG A 28 -11.21 12.19 -34.99
CA ARG A 28 -11.94 11.08 -35.66
C ARG A 28 -11.11 9.79 -35.67
N VAL A 29 -11.81 8.65 -35.64
CA VAL A 29 -11.22 7.30 -35.71
C VAL A 29 -10.62 7.11 -37.11
N CYS A 30 -9.31 6.82 -37.19
CA CYS A 30 -8.60 6.69 -38.47
C CYS A 30 -8.22 5.24 -38.83
N GLY A 31 -8.76 4.25 -38.12
CA GLY A 31 -8.68 2.85 -38.53
C GLY A 31 -10.07 2.24 -38.70
N ASP A 32 -10.29 1.56 -39.82
CA ASP A 32 -11.51 0.81 -40.12
C ASP A 32 -11.23 -0.70 -40.11
N SER A 33 -12.20 -1.49 -39.69
CA SER A 33 -12.10 -2.93 -39.46
C SER A 33 -12.38 -3.78 -40.71
N GLN A 34 -12.70 -3.20 -41.87
CA GLN A 34 -13.02 -3.99 -43.09
C GLN A 34 -12.50 -3.33 -44.39
N GLN A 35 -11.32 -3.78 -44.83
CA GLN A 35 -10.66 -3.71 -46.16
C GLN A 35 -10.83 -2.49 -47.12
N ALA A 36 -9.65 -2.01 -47.56
CA ALA A 36 -9.26 -1.50 -48.89
C ALA A 36 -9.63 -0.05 -49.30
N ASP A 37 -8.85 0.92 -48.83
CA ASP A 37 -8.06 1.92 -49.60
C ASP A 37 -7.80 3.15 -48.72
N ASN A 38 -6.65 3.15 -48.04
CA ASN A 38 -6.25 4.22 -47.11
C ASN A 38 -5.68 5.46 -47.86
N ALA A 39 -6.16 5.71 -49.08
CA ALA A 39 -5.62 6.71 -50.00
C ALA A 39 -5.65 8.13 -49.43
N TYR A 40 -6.71 8.46 -48.67
CA TYR A 40 -6.84 9.77 -48.02
C TYR A 40 -5.77 10.00 -46.95
N THR A 41 -5.51 8.99 -46.11
CA THR A 41 -4.49 9.05 -45.06
C THR A 41 -3.08 9.12 -45.65
N ILE A 42 -2.83 8.35 -46.72
CA ILE A 42 -1.58 8.40 -47.47
C ILE A 42 -1.35 9.78 -48.09
N ASP A 43 -2.38 10.39 -48.67
CA ASP A 43 -2.28 11.72 -49.31
C ASP A 43 -2.07 12.84 -48.27
N GLN A 44 -2.69 12.74 -47.10
CA GLN A 44 -2.46 13.67 -45.97
C GLN A 44 -1.03 13.57 -45.44
N PHE A 45 -0.51 12.36 -45.26
CA PHE A 45 0.89 12.17 -44.83
C PHE A 45 1.88 12.60 -45.90
N ALA A 46 1.63 12.30 -47.18
CA ALA A 46 2.46 12.76 -48.28
C ALA A 46 2.47 14.30 -48.37
N THR A 47 1.31 14.94 -48.17
CA THR A 47 1.17 16.39 -48.16
C THR A 47 1.89 17.03 -46.98
N ALA A 48 1.72 16.48 -45.76
CA ALA A 48 2.43 16.94 -44.57
C ALA A 48 3.95 16.78 -44.72
N ASN A 49 4.41 15.64 -45.26
CA ASN A 49 5.83 15.38 -45.46
C ASN A 49 6.42 16.27 -46.57
N SER A 50 5.65 16.57 -47.62
CA SER A 50 6.04 17.54 -48.65
C SER A 50 6.10 18.96 -48.11
N SER A 51 5.19 19.34 -47.22
CA SER A 51 5.15 20.64 -46.56
C SER A 51 6.30 20.81 -45.57
N LEU A 52 6.67 19.73 -44.86
CA LEU A 52 7.84 19.69 -43.98
C LEU A 52 9.14 19.78 -44.79
N ARG A 53 9.26 19.06 -45.90
CA ARG A 53 10.40 19.17 -46.82
C ARG A 53 10.52 20.57 -47.43
N ALA A 54 9.39 21.20 -47.78
CA ALA A 54 9.37 22.57 -48.29
C ALA A 54 9.75 23.58 -47.19
N ALA A 55 9.31 23.38 -45.95
CA ALA A 55 9.69 24.21 -44.81
C ALA A 55 11.20 24.11 -44.50
N VAL A 56 11.76 22.90 -44.53
CA VAL A 56 13.21 22.65 -44.34
C VAL A 56 14.03 23.19 -45.53
N SER A 57 13.45 23.32 -46.72
CA SER A 57 14.12 23.86 -47.91
C SER A 57 14.09 25.40 -48.01
N GLN A 58 13.23 26.09 -47.25
CA GLN A 58 13.14 27.57 -47.28
C GLN A 58 13.90 28.25 -46.14
N ASP A 59 14.17 27.53 -45.04
CA ASP A 59 15.17 27.96 -44.07
C ASP A 59 16.55 27.50 -44.54
N LEU A 60 17.44 28.45 -44.86
CA LEU A 60 18.88 28.21 -44.94
C LEU A 60 19.40 27.86 -43.53
N LEU A 61 19.05 26.67 -43.04
CA LEU A 61 19.76 26.03 -41.94
C LEU A 61 21.08 25.54 -42.54
N THR A 62 22.16 26.24 -42.24
CA THR A 62 23.50 25.67 -42.32
C THR A 62 23.58 24.55 -41.28
N LEU A 63 23.08 23.36 -41.63
CA LEU A 63 23.41 22.15 -40.92
C LEU A 63 24.93 21.96 -41.05
N PRO A 64 25.65 21.66 -39.95
CA PRO A 64 27.04 21.25 -40.06
C PRO A 64 27.09 20.08 -41.04
N ALA A 65 28.10 20.08 -41.92
CA ALA A 65 28.26 19.05 -42.93
C ALA A 65 28.08 17.66 -42.31
N ILE A 66 27.28 16.81 -42.95
CA ILE A 66 26.94 15.42 -42.55
C ILE A 66 28.21 14.53 -42.41
N SER A 67 29.41 15.08 -42.60
CA SER A 67 30.69 14.38 -42.58
C SER A 67 31.39 14.33 -41.22
N ALA A 68 30.77 14.80 -40.14
CA ALA A 68 31.40 14.88 -38.81
C ALA A 68 30.44 14.52 -37.66
N LEU A 69 29.40 13.73 -37.94
CA LEU A 69 28.49 13.23 -36.91
C LEU A 69 29.07 11.94 -36.32
N ASP A 70 29.05 11.88 -35.00
CA ASP A 70 29.44 10.77 -34.11
C ASP A 70 28.37 10.81 -33.01
N VAL A 71 27.31 10.02 -33.19
CA VAL A 71 26.07 10.12 -32.40
C VAL A 71 26.21 9.54 -31.00
N ASP A 72 26.95 8.43 -30.86
CA ASP A 72 27.15 7.75 -29.57
C ASP A 72 28.44 8.18 -28.86
N GLY A 73 29.31 8.94 -29.55
CA GLY A 73 30.46 9.62 -28.97
C GLY A 73 31.65 8.71 -28.74
N ASP A 74 31.78 7.65 -29.52
CA ASP A 74 32.79 6.60 -29.32
C ASP A 74 34.12 6.88 -30.06
N GLY A 75 34.16 8.00 -30.80
CA GLY A 75 35.31 8.47 -31.54
C GLY A 75 35.37 8.00 -33.00
N ARG A 76 34.40 7.22 -33.45
CA ARG A 76 34.19 6.86 -34.86
C ARG A 76 33.04 7.67 -35.43
N LEU A 77 33.17 8.07 -36.69
CA LEU A 77 32.10 8.84 -37.34
C LEU A 77 31.00 7.88 -37.79
N ASP A 78 29.72 8.28 -37.69
CA ASP A 78 28.55 7.46 -38.05
C ASP A 78 28.64 6.81 -39.44
N ARG A 79 29.37 7.44 -40.38
CA ARG A 79 29.53 6.94 -41.76
C ARG A 79 30.57 5.82 -41.90
N ASP A 80 31.48 5.74 -40.95
CA ASP A 80 32.62 4.83 -40.91
C ASP A 80 32.42 3.77 -39.81
N ASP A 81 31.37 3.91 -39.02
CA ASP A 81 30.97 3.07 -37.89
C ASP A 81 29.87 2.07 -38.31
N ALA A 82 30.07 0.80 -37.95
CA ALA A 82 29.10 -0.27 -38.17
C ALA A 82 27.90 -0.16 -37.21
N PHE A 83 28.09 0.42 -36.02
CA PHE A 83 27.05 0.57 -34.99
C PHE A 83 26.93 2.01 -34.47
N PRO A 84 26.43 2.98 -35.28
CA PRO A 84 26.43 4.43 -34.96
C PRO A 84 25.59 4.89 -33.75
N PHE A 85 25.03 3.96 -32.99
CA PHE A 85 24.21 4.23 -31.80
C PHE A 85 24.65 3.39 -30.60
N ASP A 86 25.69 2.58 -30.72
CA ASP A 86 26.23 1.73 -29.66
C ASP A 86 27.70 2.10 -29.41
N VAL A 87 27.91 2.92 -28.39
CA VAL A 87 29.23 3.39 -27.96
C VAL A 87 30.25 2.27 -27.66
N THR A 88 29.78 1.02 -27.55
CA THR A 88 30.62 -0.14 -27.25
C THR A 88 31.05 -0.93 -28.48
N GLU A 89 30.51 -0.70 -29.67
CA GLU A 89 30.82 -1.47 -30.88
C GLU A 89 31.14 -0.54 -32.06
N GLN A 90 32.18 -0.86 -32.84
CA GLN A 90 32.64 0.01 -33.95
C GLN A 90 32.86 -0.70 -35.27
N LEU A 91 32.96 -2.02 -35.22
CA LEU A 91 33.41 -2.87 -36.30
C LEU A 91 32.50 -4.10 -36.33
N ASP A 92 32.23 -4.54 -37.54
CA ASP A 92 31.54 -5.78 -37.89
C ASP A 92 32.32 -6.33 -39.08
N THR A 93 33.36 -7.11 -38.76
CA THR A 93 34.42 -7.45 -39.72
C THR A 93 33.91 -8.40 -40.81
N ASP A 94 32.95 -9.28 -40.50
CA ASP A 94 32.35 -10.21 -41.45
C ASP A 94 30.92 -9.82 -41.91
N ASN A 95 30.36 -8.76 -41.34
CA ASN A 95 29.08 -8.13 -41.71
C ASN A 95 27.85 -9.00 -41.42
N ASP A 96 27.88 -9.74 -40.32
CA ASP A 96 26.76 -10.57 -39.87
C ASP A 96 25.76 -9.83 -38.94
N GLY A 97 26.13 -8.63 -38.51
CA GLY A 97 25.32 -7.75 -37.67
C GLY A 97 25.63 -7.83 -36.18
N VAL A 98 26.60 -8.65 -35.74
CA VAL A 98 27.15 -8.65 -34.38
C VAL A 98 28.48 -7.90 -34.38
N GLY A 99 28.72 -7.06 -33.37
CA GLY A 99 29.95 -6.27 -33.31
C GLY A 99 31.15 -7.12 -32.90
N ASP A 100 32.33 -6.81 -33.46
CA ASP A 100 33.58 -7.56 -33.23
C ASP A 100 33.94 -7.76 -31.74
N ARG A 101 33.43 -6.94 -30.81
CA ARG A 101 33.71 -7.15 -29.36
C ARG A 101 32.75 -8.12 -28.69
N GLN A 102 31.55 -8.29 -29.22
CA GLN A 102 30.55 -9.24 -28.72
C GLN A 102 30.56 -10.56 -29.48
N ASP A 103 31.13 -10.57 -30.69
CA ASP A 103 31.27 -11.74 -31.53
C ASP A 103 32.47 -12.61 -31.11
N ALA A 104 32.22 -13.89 -30.83
CA ALA A 104 33.27 -14.88 -30.54
C ALA A 104 34.11 -15.22 -31.78
N PHE A 105 33.54 -15.08 -32.99
CA PHE A 105 34.19 -15.35 -34.27
C PHE A 105 34.09 -14.16 -35.24
N PRO A 106 34.78 -13.02 -34.99
CA PRO A 106 34.66 -11.78 -35.79
C PRO A 106 35.05 -11.86 -37.27
N ASN A 107 35.38 -13.03 -37.81
CA ASN A 107 35.72 -13.21 -39.22
C ASN A 107 34.88 -14.33 -39.86
N ASP A 108 33.90 -14.89 -39.16
CA ASP A 108 33.02 -15.94 -39.63
C ASP A 108 31.56 -15.55 -39.39
N ALA A 109 30.95 -14.94 -40.41
CA ALA A 109 29.56 -14.51 -40.37
C ALA A 109 28.52 -15.62 -40.14
N THR A 110 28.93 -16.88 -40.01
CA THR A 110 28.06 -18.02 -39.70
C THR A 110 28.09 -18.45 -38.24
N GLU A 111 29.00 -17.91 -37.43
CA GLU A 111 29.20 -18.27 -36.03
C GLU A 111 29.33 -17.00 -35.19
N GLN A 112 28.53 -16.84 -34.14
CA GLN A 112 28.57 -15.62 -33.28
C GLN A 112 28.91 -15.91 -31.82
N LEU A 113 28.70 -17.14 -31.37
CA LEU A 113 28.73 -17.55 -29.98
C LEU A 113 29.63 -18.79 -29.81
N ASP A 114 30.27 -18.87 -28.65
CA ASP A 114 31.15 -19.96 -28.21
C ASP A 114 30.88 -20.12 -26.70
N SER A 115 29.77 -20.79 -26.39
CA SER A 115 29.15 -20.79 -25.06
C SER A 115 30.06 -21.45 -24.00
N ASP A 116 30.81 -22.49 -24.38
CA ASP A 116 31.76 -23.18 -23.52
C ASP A 116 33.23 -22.70 -23.67
N ARG A 117 33.52 -21.94 -24.73
CA ARG A 117 34.84 -21.39 -25.05
C ARG A 117 35.88 -22.43 -25.44
N ASP A 118 35.47 -23.51 -26.09
CA ASP A 118 36.42 -24.50 -26.65
C ASP A 118 37.00 -24.09 -28.01
N GLY A 119 36.45 -23.04 -28.62
CA GLY A 119 36.86 -22.49 -29.90
C GLY A 119 36.10 -23.06 -31.10
N THR A 120 35.07 -23.86 -30.87
CA THR A 120 34.03 -24.25 -31.84
C THR A 120 32.83 -23.35 -31.63
N GLY A 121 32.24 -22.83 -32.71
CA GLY A 121 31.05 -21.97 -32.57
C GLY A 121 29.78 -22.78 -32.35
N ASP A 122 28.85 -22.22 -31.57
CA ASP A 122 27.57 -22.83 -31.20
C ASP A 122 26.74 -23.31 -32.42
N ALA A 123 26.91 -22.74 -33.63
CA ALA A 123 26.16 -23.22 -34.78
C ALA A 123 26.75 -24.51 -35.39
N THR A 124 28.00 -24.85 -35.04
CA THR A 124 28.72 -26.05 -35.49
C THR A 124 28.92 -27.07 -34.35
N ASP A 125 28.97 -26.62 -33.10
CA ASP A 125 29.03 -27.50 -31.94
C ASP A 125 27.74 -28.34 -31.83
N ASN A 126 27.82 -29.50 -31.16
CA ASN A 126 26.64 -30.32 -30.85
C ASN A 126 26.42 -30.45 -29.34
N ASP A 127 27.22 -29.73 -28.55
CA ASP A 127 27.22 -29.66 -27.09
C ASP A 127 27.76 -28.27 -26.69
N ASP A 128 26.95 -27.24 -26.98
CA ASP A 128 27.28 -25.80 -26.92
C ASP A 128 27.89 -25.36 -25.57
N ASP A 129 27.55 -26.02 -24.46
CA ASP A 129 28.05 -25.71 -23.11
C ASP A 129 28.97 -26.80 -22.50
N ASN A 130 29.19 -27.90 -23.24
CA ASN A 130 30.05 -29.02 -22.89
C ASN A 130 29.76 -29.64 -21.50
N ASP A 131 28.49 -29.65 -21.08
CA ASP A 131 28.05 -30.30 -19.83
C ASP A 131 27.95 -31.84 -19.96
N GLY A 132 28.01 -32.34 -21.20
CA GLY A 132 27.95 -33.75 -21.57
C GLY A 132 26.59 -34.22 -22.07
N VAL A 133 25.60 -33.32 -22.20
CA VAL A 133 24.30 -33.54 -22.82
C VAL A 133 24.25 -32.81 -24.17
N PRO A 134 24.17 -33.53 -25.30
CA PRO A 134 24.15 -32.87 -26.61
C PRO A 134 22.93 -31.96 -26.78
N ASP A 135 23.06 -30.82 -27.49
CA ASP A 135 22.01 -29.78 -27.60
C ASP A 135 20.63 -30.32 -28.01
N ALA A 136 20.60 -31.37 -28.83
CA ALA A 136 19.36 -32.01 -29.27
C ALA A 136 18.58 -32.71 -28.14
N GLN A 137 19.21 -32.91 -26.99
CA GLN A 137 18.69 -33.53 -25.78
C GLN A 137 18.75 -32.59 -24.58
N ASP A 138 19.35 -31.41 -24.74
CA ASP A 138 19.48 -30.40 -23.71
C ASP A 138 18.33 -29.37 -23.81
N ALA A 139 17.68 -29.10 -22.68
CA ALA A 139 16.63 -28.08 -22.63
C ALA A 139 17.17 -26.65 -22.59
N LEU A 140 18.40 -26.47 -22.09
CA LEU A 140 19.13 -25.22 -21.94
C LEU A 140 20.56 -25.38 -22.48
N PRO A 141 20.75 -25.55 -23.81
CA PRO A 141 22.03 -25.95 -24.40
C PRO A 141 23.24 -25.03 -24.16
N ARG A 142 23.05 -23.88 -23.52
CA ARG A 142 24.08 -22.86 -23.31
C ARG A 142 24.36 -22.61 -21.83
N ASP A 143 23.82 -23.43 -20.95
CA ASP A 143 23.99 -23.33 -19.51
C ASP A 143 24.45 -24.66 -18.95
N ALA A 144 25.77 -24.81 -18.83
CA ALA A 144 26.40 -26.06 -18.37
C ALA A 144 25.99 -26.51 -16.95
N SER A 145 25.16 -25.73 -16.25
CA SER A 145 24.60 -26.09 -14.95
C SER A 145 23.18 -26.63 -15.03
N GLU A 146 22.54 -26.66 -16.21
CA GLU A 146 21.14 -26.99 -16.40
C GLU A 146 20.92 -27.74 -17.72
N SER A 147 20.50 -29.01 -17.66
CA SER A 147 20.19 -29.80 -18.86
C SER A 147 18.74 -30.28 -18.94
N GLN A 148 17.91 -29.93 -17.95
CA GLN A 148 16.51 -30.33 -17.87
C GLN A 148 15.63 -29.15 -17.49
N ASP A 149 14.51 -29.03 -18.20
CA ASP A 149 13.39 -28.13 -17.91
C ASP A 149 12.12 -28.97 -17.99
N SER A 150 11.68 -29.46 -16.84
CA SER A 150 10.64 -30.49 -16.72
C SER A 150 9.26 -30.00 -17.13
N ASP A 151 8.98 -28.70 -16.98
CA ASP A 151 7.67 -28.10 -17.24
C ASP A 151 7.64 -27.13 -18.42
N GLY A 152 8.82 -26.75 -18.94
CA GLY A 152 9.00 -26.00 -20.18
C GLY A 152 8.81 -24.51 -20.02
N ASP A 153 9.06 -23.95 -18.82
CA ASP A 153 8.94 -22.52 -18.55
C ASP A 153 10.20 -21.70 -18.90
N GLY A 154 11.31 -22.39 -19.24
CA GLY A 154 12.59 -21.81 -19.59
C GLY A 154 13.55 -21.62 -18.41
N VAL A 155 13.22 -22.12 -17.22
CA VAL A 155 14.11 -22.20 -16.05
C VAL A 155 14.51 -23.65 -15.82
N GLY A 156 15.82 -23.92 -15.74
CA GLY A 156 16.31 -25.27 -15.52
C GLY A 156 15.97 -25.81 -14.14
N ASN A 157 15.77 -27.13 -14.05
CA ASN A 157 15.35 -27.84 -12.84
C ASN A 157 16.28 -27.62 -11.63
N ASN A 158 17.57 -27.32 -11.79
CA ASN A 158 18.45 -27.08 -10.65
C ASN A 158 18.21 -25.70 -10.01
N LYS A 159 17.64 -24.75 -10.75
CA LYS A 159 17.27 -23.40 -10.30
C LYS A 159 15.79 -23.26 -10.01
N ASP A 160 14.94 -24.04 -10.69
CA ASP A 160 13.51 -24.05 -10.52
C ASP A 160 13.11 -24.75 -9.20
N GLN A 161 12.49 -24.00 -8.30
CA GLN A 161 12.01 -24.51 -7.01
C GLN A 161 10.71 -25.33 -7.15
N LEU A 162 10.09 -25.29 -8.34
CA LEU A 162 8.79 -25.84 -8.67
C LEU A 162 8.81 -26.50 -10.06
N ASP A 163 9.77 -27.40 -10.29
CA ASP A 163 10.06 -28.14 -11.54
C ASP A 163 8.90 -28.90 -12.24
N ALA A 164 7.66 -28.79 -11.75
CA ALA A 164 6.46 -29.34 -12.35
C ALA A 164 5.38 -28.29 -12.62
N ASN A 165 5.66 -27.02 -12.38
CA ASN A 165 4.72 -25.91 -12.45
C ASN A 165 5.20 -24.82 -13.41
N ALA A 166 4.86 -24.96 -14.69
CA ALA A 166 5.26 -24.01 -15.73
C ALA A 166 4.68 -22.58 -15.57
N GLN A 167 3.92 -22.32 -14.51
CA GLN A 167 3.43 -20.99 -14.17
C GLN A 167 4.29 -20.32 -13.10
N ASP A 168 5.23 -21.00 -12.45
CA ASP A 168 6.08 -20.36 -11.45
C ASP A 168 7.30 -21.21 -11.10
N TYR A 169 8.43 -20.55 -10.88
CA TYR A 169 9.71 -21.19 -10.60
C TYR A 169 10.28 -20.85 -9.21
N GLN A 170 9.60 -19.98 -8.44
CA GLN A 170 10.03 -19.57 -7.10
C GLN A 170 8.98 -19.93 -6.04
N ASP A 171 9.45 -20.50 -4.94
CA ASP A 171 8.71 -20.86 -3.74
C ASP A 171 9.56 -20.42 -2.52
N SER A 172 9.39 -19.15 -2.13
CA SER A 172 10.29 -18.48 -1.18
C SER A 172 10.13 -18.97 0.26
N ASP A 173 8.97 -19.49 0.63
CA ASP A 173 8.71 -20.05 1.96
C ASP A 173 8.73 -21.60 1.98
N GLY A 174 8.70 -22.24 0.82
CA GLY A 174 8.80 -23.68 0.65
C GLY A 174 7.51 -24.42 0.98
N ASP A 175 6.35 -23.76 0.89
CA ASP A 175 5.04 -24.36 1.21
C ASP A 175 4.42 -25.15 0.03
N GLY A 176 5.04 -25.06 -1.15
CA GLY A 176 4.61 -25.72 -2.39
C GLY A 176 3.63 -24.91 -3.23
N ILE A 177 3.33 -23.66 -2.84
CA ILE A 177 2.62 -22.67 -3.65
C ILE A 177 3.67 -21.68 -4.16
N GLY A 178 3.81 -21.56 -5.47
CA GLY A 178 4.75 -20.57 -6.02
C GLY A 178 4.37 -19.14 -5.69
N ASN A 179 5.37 -18.28 -5.59
CA ASN A 179 5.24 -16.87 -5.24
C ASN A 179 4.19 -16.08 -6.05
N ARG A 180 3.90 -16.51 -7.28
CA ARG A 180 2.85 -15.97 -8.16
C ARG A 180 1.45 -16.23 -7.61
N PHE A 181 1.25 -17.35 -6.91
CA PHE A 181 -0.05 -17.77 -6.39
C PHE A 181 -0.11 -17.76 -4.87
N ASP A 182 1.01 -17.51 -4.21
CA ASP A 182 1.11 -17.33 -2.77
C ASP A 182 0.75 -15.88 -2.40
N LEU A 183 0.07 -15.75 -1.26
CA LEU A 183 -0.33 -14.48 -0.68
C LEU A 183 0.65 -14.01 0.40
N ASP A 184 1.59 -14.84 0.85
CA ASP A 184 2.56 -14.58 1.92
C ASP A 184 3.89 -15.29 1.62
N ASN A 185 4.62 -14.78 0.62
CA ASN A 185 5.83 -15.41 0.06
C ASN A 185 6.96 -15.68 1.07
N ASP A 186 6.92 -15.09 2.27
CA ASP A 186 7.91 -15.36 3.33
C ASP A 186 7.32 -16.02 4.60
N ASN A 187 6.03 -16.35 4.57
CA ASN A 187 5.24 -16.96 5.64
C ASN A 187 5.41 -16.28 6.99
N ASP A 188 5.67 -14.97 6.99
CA ASP A 188 5.87 -14.20 8.21
C ASP A 188 4.55 -13.82 8.90
N GLY A 189 3.43 -14.11 8.23
CA GLY A 189 2.10 -13.75 8.67
C GLY A 189 1.67 -12.35 8.22
N VAL A 190 2.28 -11.80 7.17
CA VAL A 190 1.89 -10.60 6.39
C VAL A 190 1.53 -11.00 4.95
N ASP A 191 0.53 -10.35 4.33
CA ASP A 191 0.14 -10.72 2.96
C ASP A 191 0.91 -9.78 2.03
N ASP A 192 1.58 -10.29 0.99
CA ASP A 192 2.32 -9.50 0.00
C ASP A 192 1.43 -8.45 -0.68
N TYR A 193 0.17 -8.86 -0.90
CA TYR A 193 -0.91 -8.01 -1.37
C TYR A 193 -2.08 -8.10 -0.39
N ASP A 194 -2.00 -7.34 0.69
CA ASP A 194 -3.13 -7.17 1.58
C ASP A 194 -4.28 -6.46 0.81
N GLN A 195 -5.40 -7.12 0.54
CA GLN A 195 -6.58 -6.47 -0.09
C GLN A 195 -7.16 -5.33 0.77
N ARG A 196 -6.75 -5.22 2.04
CA ARG A 196 -7.01 -4.07 2.93
C ARG A 196 -6.06 -2.90 2.65
N SER A 197 -4.94 -3.14 1.98
CA SER A 197 -3.92 -2.17 1.56
C SER A 197 -4.22 -1.48 0.22
N SER A 198 -5.48 -1.43 -0.21
CA SER A 198 -5.95 -0.44 -1.20
C SER A 198 -5.81 0.99 -0.66
N ALA A 199 -4.61 1.41 -0.26
CA ALA A 199 -4.19 2.71 0.27
C ALA A 199 -5.03 3.31 1.42
N VAL A 200 -6.04 2.60 1.95
CA VAL A 200 -6.99 3.14 2.93
C VAL A 200 -6.84 2.41 4.25
N GLN A 201 -6.20 3.07 5.22
CA GLN A 201 -6.23 2.65 6.63
C GLN A 201 -7.65 2.25 7.04
N GLN A 202 -7.77 1.08 7.65
CA GLN A 202 -9.05 0.61 8.19
C GLN A 202 -9.22 1.08 9.62
N LEU A 203 -10.45 1.49 9.94
CA LEU A 203 -10.86 1.81 11.29
C LEU A 203 -11.53 0.57 11.88
N LEU A 204 -10.89 -0.05 12.88
CA LEU A 204 -11.47 -1.19 13.57
C LEU A 204 -12.30 -0.73 14.76
N VAL A 205 -13.48 -1.31 14.92
CA VAL A 205 -14.43 -0.92 15.97
C VAL A 205 -15.00 -2.15 16.67
N VAL A 206 -14.89 -2.18 18.01
CA VAL A 206 -15.66 -3.12 18.83
C VAL A 206 -17.07 -2.54 19.01
N ASN A 207 -18.03 -3.16 18.33
CA ASN A 207 -19.44 -2.81 18.32
C ASN A 207 -20.19 -3.65 19.38
N ALA A 208 -20.19 -3.18 20.62
CA ALA A 208 -20.64 -4.00 21.75
C ALA A 208 -22.12 -4.40 21.68
N GLY A 209 -22.97 -3.51 21.18
CA GLY A 209 -24.42 -3.73 21.08
C GLY A 209 -24.80 -4.78 20.03
N THR A 210 -23.96 -5.05 19.03
CA THR A 210 -24.15 -6.16 18.07
C THR A 210 -23.28 -7.37 18.38
N GLY A 211 -22.34 -7.26 19.31
CA GLY A 211 -21.37 -8.32 19.61
C GLY A 211 -20.34 -8.51 18.49
N GLN A 212 -20.04 -7.46 17.71
CA GLN A 212 -19.16 -7.58 16.54
C GLN A 212 -17.87 -6.79 16.69
N LEU A 213 -16.78 -7.33 16.15
CA LEU A 213 -15.61 -6.55 15.76
C LEU A 213 -15.72 -6.31 14.26
N VAL A 214 -15.76 -5.05 13.86
CA VAL A 214 -15.97 -4.65 12.46
C VAL A 214 -14.81 -3.82 11.94
N ALA A 215 -14.51 -3.95 10.66
CA ALA A 215 -13.61 -3.09 9.92
C ALA A 215 -14.41 -2.08 9.10
N LEU A 216 -14.09 -0.80 9.24
CA LEU A 216 -14.74 0.30 8.53
C LEU A 216 -13.75 1.03 7.63
N GLN A 217 -14.22 1.57 6.52
CA GLN A 217 -13.44 2.49 5.70
C GLN A 217 -13.20 3.78 6.49
N LYS A 218 -11.95 4.22 6.63
CA LYS A 218 -11.63 5.45 7.38
C LYS A 218 -12.23 6.72 6.75
N THR A 219 -12.45 6.73 5.43
CA THR A 219 -12.89 7.89 4.65
C THR A 219 -14.37 8.20 4.83
N ASP A 220 -15.24 7.20 4.75
CA ASP A 220 -16.70 7.37 4.81
C ASP A 220 -17.39 6.51 5.88
N GLY A 221 -16.61 5.76 6.66
CA GLY A 221 -17.07 4.92 7.75
C GLY A 221 -17.95 3.75 7.32
N LYS A 222 -18.02 3.42 6.03
CA LYS A 222 -18.79 2.25 5.59
C LYS A 222 -18.18 0.96 6.12
N LEU A 223 -19.06 0.01 6.42
CA LEU A 223 -18.65 -1.35 6.77
C LEU A 223 -17.91 -1.99 5.60
N VAL A 224 -16.66 -2.39 5.85
CA VAL A 224 -15.86 -3.21 4.94
C VAL A 224 -16.11 -4.67 5.24
N ASP A 225 -15.98 -5.05 6.52
CA ASP A 225 -16.01 -6.45 6.92
C ASP A 225 -16.43 -6.61 8.39
N THR A 226 -16.99 -7.78 8.71
CA THR A 226 -17.17 -8.25 10.09
C THR A 226 -16.07 -9.25 10.40
N LEU A 227 -15.08 -8.80 11.16
CA LEU A 227 -13.88 -9.57 11.48
C LEU A 227 -14.16 -10.67 12.50
N TYR A 228 -15.09 -10.41 13.43
CA TYR A 228 -15.43 -11.36 14.47
C TYR A 228 -16.86 -11.14 15.00
N GLN A 229 -17.56 -12.23 15.30
CA GLN A 229 -18.87 -12.24 15.95
C GLN A 229 -18.76 -12.97 17.29
N ALA A 230 -18.89 -12.23 18.37
CA ALA A 230 -18.95 -12.78 19.71
C ALA A 230 -20.28 -13.52 19.94
N SER A 231 -20.23 -14.49 20.85
CA SER A 231 -21.45 -15.06 21.43
C SER A 231 -22.24 -13.96 22.17
N SER A 232 -23.58 -14.04 22.19
CA SER A 232 -24.44 -12.97 22.71
C SER A 232 -23.98 -12.44 24.09
N GLY A 233 -23.67 -11.15 24.18
CA GLY A 233 -23.19 -10.50 25.41
C GLY A 233 -21.68 -10.58 25.65
N GLY A 234 -20.89 -11.03 24.67
CA GLY A 234 -19.44 -11.16 24.77
C GLY A 234 -18.69 -9.82 24.86
N PHE A 235 -19.16 -8.77 24.20
CA PHE A 235 -18.55 -7.43 24.30
C PHE A 235 -19.28 -6.53 25.29
N SER A 236 -18.52 -5.67 25.97
CA SER A 236 -19.05 -4.70 26.94
C SER A 236 -18.24 -3.40 26.89
N PHE A 237 -18.63 -2.40 27.69
CA PHE A 237 -17.85 -1.17 27.86
C PHE A 237 -16.43 -1.38 28.43
N ARG A 238 -16.08 -2.61 28.81
CA ARG A 238 -14.74 -3.03 29.25
C ARG A 238 -13.99 -3.80 28.16
N SER A 239 -14.55 -3.90 26.97
CA SER A 239 -13.85 -4.52 25.86
C SER A 239 -12.86 -3.52 25.30
N ASP A 240 -11.62 -3.97 25.15
CA ASP A 240 -10.55 -3.20 24.55
C ASP A 240 -10.06 -3.90 23.27
N LEU A 241 -9.33 -3.17 22.45
CA LEU A 241 -8.81 -3.62 21.17
C LEU A 241 -7.37 -3.15 21.00
N LEU A 242 -6.49 -4.08 20.68
CA LEU A 242 -5.07 -3.85 20.52
C LEU A 242 -4.58 -4.54 19.25
N ASP A 243 -3.87 -3.79 18.41
CA ASP A 243 -3.12 -4.36 17.29
C ASP A 243 -1.81 -4.98 17.80
N LEU A 244 -1.58 -6.26 17.49
CA LEU A 244 -0.36 -6.97 17.87
C LEU A 244 0.72 -6.91 16.78
N GLY A 245 0.39 -6.39 15.59
CA GLY A 245 1.17 -6.52 14.36
C GLY A 245 0.97 -7.88 13.68
N ALA A 246 1.57 -8.05 12.49
CA ALA A 246 1.54 -9.30 11.70
C ALA A 246 0.13 -9.87 11.52
N GLY A 247 -0.84 -9.00 11.18
CA GLY A 247 -2.22 -9.41 10.97
C GLY A 247 -2.96 -9.94 12.21
N GLN A 248 -2.46 -9.74 13.43
CA GLN A 248 -3.09 -10.24 14.66
C GLN A 248 -3.67 -9.12 15.52
N LEU A 249 -4.85 -9.36 16.10
CA LEU A 249 -5.50 -8.48 17.06
C LEU A 249 -5.69 -9.18 18.41
N ALA A 250 -5.42 -8.46 19.50
CA ALA A 250 -5.89 -8.84 20.82
C ALA A 250 -7.13 -8.03 21.20
N PHE A 251 -8.12 -8.69 21.79
CA PHE A 251 -9.33 -8.02 22.28
C PHE A 251 -9.94 -8.76 23.47
N ILE A 252 -10.87 -8.12 24.17
CA ILE A 252 -11.51 -8.70 25.35
C ILE A 252 -12.95 -9.10 25.04
N GLU A 253 -13.24 -10.40 25.15
CA GLU A 253 -14.59 -10.98 25.06
C GLU A 253 -14.91 -11.72 26.35
N GLY A 254 -16.02 -11.36 27.01
CA GLY A 254 -16.51 -12.07 28.18
C GLY A 254 -15.53 -12.03 29.36
N SER A 255 -14.58 -11.10 29.37
CA SER A 255 -13.43 -11.01 30.30
C SER A 255 -12.24 -11.91 30.00
N ASP A 256 -12.31 -12.70 28.94
CA ASP A 256 -11.17 -13.46 28.45
C ASP A 256 -10.45 -12.61 27.39
N VAL A 257 -9.12 -12.69 27.35
CA VAL A 257 -8.33 -12.04 26.30
C VAL A 257 -8.27 -13.00 25.13
N LYS A 258 -8.77 -12.56 23.99
CA LYS A 258 -8.78 -13.27 22.72
C LYS A 258 -7.67 -12.77 21.83
N ARG A 259 -7.15 -13.66 20.99
CA ARG A 259 -6.26 -13.33 19.88
C ARG A 259 -6.95 -13.75 18.60
N LEU A 260 -7.17 -12.80 17.69
CA LEU A 260 -7.75 -13.02 16.37
C LEU A 260 -6.65 -12.89 15.33
N ASP A 261 -6.56 -13.92 14.50
CA ASP A 261 -5.83 -13.89 13.27
C ASP A 261 -6.73 -13.30 12.17
N LEU A 262 -6.32 -12.19 11.57
CA LEU A 262 -7.17 -11.47 10.62
C LEU A 262 -7.27 -12.15 9.24
N ARG A 263 -6.32 -13.03 8.88
CA ARG A 263 -6.36 -13.77 7.62
C ARG A 263 -7.41 -14.87 7.69
N SER A 264 -7.23 -15.77 8.66
CA SER A 264 -8.09 -16.94 8.86
C SER A 264 -9.43 -16.59 9.51
N LYS A 265 -9.53 -15.37 10.09
CA LYS A 265 -10.65 -14.93 10.95
C LYS A 265 -10.91 -15.87 12.13
N THR A 266 -9.89 -16.61 12.54
CA THR A 266 -9.99 -17.51 13.69
C THR A 266 -9.56 -16.79 14.95
N ALA A 267 -10.40 -16.87 15.99
CA ALA A 267 -10.09 -16.30 17.29
C ALA A 267 -9.86 -17.42 18.30
N GLU A 268 -8.73 -17.39 18.97
CA GLU A 268 -8.42 -18.27 20.09
C GLU A 268 -8.52 -17.53 21.42
N THR A 269 -8.69 -18.30 22.51
CA THR A 269 -8.61 -17.73 23.86
C THR A 269 -7.16 -17.73 24.30
N TRP A 270 -6.55 -16.56 24.26
CA TRP A 270 -5.14 -16.38 24.57
C TRP A 270 -4.90 -16.42 26.09
N PHE A 271 -5.72 -15.69 26.85
CA PHE A 271 -5.70 -15.74 28.31
C PHE A 271 -7.13 -15.88 28.84
N LYS A 272 -7.36 -16.92 29.64
CA LYS A 272 -8.62 -17.08 30.38
C LYS A 272 -8.63 -16.18 31.58
N ARG A 273 -9.79 -15.63 31.94
CA ARG A 273 -9.98 -14.84 33.17
C ARG A 273 -9.47 -15.55 34.43
N SER A 274 -9.57 -16.88 34.48
CA SER A 274 -9.08 -17.68 35.61
C SER A 274 -7.56 -17.63 35.76
N GLN A 275 -6.83 -17.35 34.68
CA GLN A 275 -5.37 -17.21 34.67
C GLN A 275 -4.93 -15.78 34.99
N LEU A 276 -5.80 -14.78 34.84
CA LEU A 276 -5.45 -13.36 34.98
C LEU A 276 -5.34 -12.87 36.43
N GLY A 277 -5.45 -13.76 37.43
CA GLY A 277 -5.42 -13.41 38.87
C GLY A 277 -6.48 -12.39 39.30
N SER A 278 -7.40 -12.04 38.40
CA SER A 278 -8.36 -10.95 38.55
C SER A 278 -9.68 -11.34 37.86
N ALA A 279 -10.79 -10.87 38.42
CA ALA A 279 -12.12 -11.38 38.07
C ALA A 279 -12.59 -10.97 36.65
N PHE A 280 -11.94 -9.97 36.05
CA PHE A 280 -12.32 -9.39 34.76
C PHE A 280 -11.04 -8.94 34.02
N ALA A 281 -11.10 -8.81 32.70
CA ALA A 281 -10.15 -8.05 31.90
C ALA A 281 -10.87 -6.81 31.37
N ALA A 282 -10.18 -5.68 31.26
CA ALA A 282 -10.77 -4.42 30.82
C ALA A 282 -9.92 -3.61 29.84
N HIS A 283 -8.60 -3.60 30.00
CA HIS A 283 -7.69 -2.80 29.16
C HIS A 283 -6.46 -3.59 28.79
N LEU A 284 -5.97 -3.38 27.58
CA LEU A 284 -4.81 -4.04 26.99
C LEU A 284 -3.78 -2.97 26.62
N LEU A 285 -2.54 -3.17 27.05
CA LEU A 285 -1.42 -2.37 26.57
C LEU A 285 -0.26 -3.30 26.23
N GLN A 286 0.26 -3.17 25.01
CA GLN A 286 1.51 -3.81 24.61
C GLN A 286 2.67 -2.82 24.70
N LEU A 287 3.74 -3.23 25.36
CA LEU A 287 5.03 -2.55 25.39
C LEU A 287 6.11 -3.45 24.83
N GLY A 288 7.15 -2.86 24.23
CA GLY A 288 8.29 -3.60 23.68
C GLY A 288 8.11 -3.96 22.20
N SER A 289 9.21 -3.86 21.45
CA SER A 289 9.25 -4.11 20.00
C SER A 289 9.63 -5.54 19.65
N THR A 290 10.41 -6.21 20.51
CA THR A 290 10.91 -7.58 20.29
C THR A 290 10.12 -8.59 21.10
N ALA A 291 10.03 -9.84 20.63
CA ALA A 291 9.34 -10.90 21.37
C ALA A 291 9.91 -11.13 22.78
N SER A 292 11.20 -10.86 23.02
CA SER A 292 11.81 -10.99 24.35
C SER A 292 11.37 -9.90 25.35
N ASP A 293 11.06 -8.70 24.87
CA ASP A 293 10.69 -7.55 25.72
C ASP A 293 9.21 -7.18 25.64
N ARG A 294 8.45 -7.88 24.79
CA ARG A 294 7.02 -7.61 24.58
C ARG A 294 6.24 -7.98 25.84
N ARG A 295 5.49 -7.02 26.39
CA ARG A 295 4.65 -7.21 27.58
C ARG A 295 3.22 -6.81 27.29
N LEU A 296 2.28 -7.63 27.73
CA LEU A 296 0.86 -7.32 27.73
C LEU A 296 0.42 -6.96 29.16
N PHE A 297 -0.11 -5.76 29.33
CA PHE A 297 -0.73 -5.34 30.58
C PHE A 297 -2.23 -5.58 30.51
N VAL A 298 -2.78 -6.15 31.58
CA VAL A 298 -4.23 -6.39 31.69
C VAL A 298 -4.72 -5.86 33.03
N SER A 299 -5.68 -4.93 32.98
CA SER A 299 -6.43 -4.52 34.17
C SER A 299 -7.78 -5.18 34.25
N ASN A 300 -8.39 -5.20 35.44
CA ASN A 300 -9.69 -5.82 35.67
C ASN A 300 -10.90 -4.88 35.59
N GLY A 301 -10.71 -3.57 35.47
CA GLY A 301 -11.79 -2.60 35.32
C GLY A 301 -12.84 -2.62 36.44
N MET A 302 -12.48 -3.12 37.64
CA MET A 302 -13.34 -3.16 38.83
C MET A 302 -12.56 -2.79 40.10
N ALA A 303 -13.24 -2.28 41.11
CA ALA A 303 -12.66 -2.07 42.44
C ALA A 303 -12.78 -3.36 43.29
N PRO A 304 -11.72 -3.79 44.02
CA PRO A 304 -10.36 -3.28 43.92
C PRO A 304 -9.74 -3.61 42.56
N SER A 305 -9.05 -2.63 41.95
CA SER A 305 -8.39 -2.84 40.66
C SER A 305 -7.06 -3.51 40.81
N TYR A 306 -6.81 -4.45 39.90
CA TYR A 306 -5.54 -5.13 39.72
C TYR A 306 -5.02 -4.80 38.33
N LEU A 307 -3.72 -4.58 38.25
CA LEU A 307 -2.98 -4.52 37.01
C LEU A 307 -1.96 -5.65 37.03
N ASN A 308 -2.01 -6.50 36.00
CA ASN A 308 -1.09 -7.62 35.80
C ASN A 308 -0.24 -7.34 34.56
N ASP A 309 1.04 -7.73 34.58
CA ASP A 309 1.91 -7.71 33.41
C ASP A 309 2.31 -9.13 33.00
N PHE A 310 2.17 -9.43 31.70
CA PHE A 310 2.50 -10.71 31.11
C PHE A 310 3.62 -10.53 30.10
N GLN A 311 4.75 -11.18 30.32
CA GLN A 311 5.81 -11.23 29.31
C GLN A 311 5.38 -12.21 28.21
N LEU A 312 5.38 -11.75 26.97
CA LEU A 312 4.94 -12.52 25.82
C LEU A 312 6.13 -13.31 25.28
N ALA A 313 6.34 -14.53 25.77
CA ALA A 313 7.34 -15.43 25.17
C ALA A 313 6.85 -15.92 23.78
N PRO A 314 7.76 -16.16 22.81
CA PRO A 314 7.42 -16.74 21.50
C PRO A 314 6.63 -18.06 21.58
N THR A 315 6.81 -18.82 22.66
CA THR A 315 6.18 -20.13 22.90
C THR A 315 4.83 -20.08 23.61
N GLY A 316 4.23 -18.89 23.78
CA GLY A 316 2.91 -18.74 24.41
C GLY A 316 2.86 -19.00 25.91
N THR A 317 4.01 -19.01 26.61
CA THR A 317 4.07 -19.26 28.06
C THR A 317 3.86 -17.98 28.87
N VAL A 318 2.93 -18.04 29.83
CA VAL A 318 2.44 -16.92 30.64
C VAL A 318 3.12 -16.91 32.01
N ALA A 319 4.29 -16.30 32.11
CA ALA A 319 4.85 -15.92 33.42
C ALA A 319 4.43 -14.49 33.74
N GLY A 320 3.26 -14.33 34.37
CA GLY A 320 2.81 -13.04 34.89
C GLY A 320 3.58 -12.67 36.15
N ARG A 321 4.10 -11.45 36.24
CA ARG A 321 4.53 -10.86 37.51
C ARG A 321 3.58 -9.72 37.88
N SER A 322 3.65 -9.33 39.15
CA SER A 322 3.20 -8.02 39.65
C SER A 322 1.68 -7.84 39.76
N ASN A 323 1.20 -7.67 41.00
CA ASN A 323 -0.16 -7.24 41.33
C ASN A 323 -0.13 -5.80 41.83
N TRP A 324 -0.33 -4.80 40.97
CA TRP A 324 -0.54 -3.42 41.45
C TRP A 324 -2.01 -3.23 41.80
N ARG A 325 -2.30 -3.21 43.11
CA ARG A 325 -3.67 -3.11 43.64
C ARG A 325 -4.02 -1.68 44.03
N THR A 326 -5.21 -1.22 43.65
CA THR A 326 -5.85 -0.01 44.17
C THR A 326 -7.29 -0.30 44.60
N GLU A 327 -7.86 0.52 45.48
CA GLU A 327 -9.29 0.44 45.85
C GLU A 327 -10.20 1.15 44.83
N THR A 328 -9.62 1.78 43.80
CA THR A 328 -10.34 2.49 42.73
C THR A 328 -10.49 1.62 41.49
N VAL A 329 -11.24 2.10 40.49
CA VAL A 329 -11.35 1.46 39.17
C VAL A 329 -10.31 2.03 38.20
N TYR A 330 -9.44 1.17 37.68
CA TYR A 330 -8.63 1.46 36.50
C TYR A 330 -9.49 1.42 35.25
N ARG A 331 -9.37 2.47 34.42
CA ARG A 331 -10.19 2.64 33.23
C ARG A 331 -9.47 2.77 31.91
N ASP A 332 -8.17 2.98 31.94
CA ASP A 332 -7.30 2.81 30.79
C ASP A 332 -5.85 2.83 31.22
N ILE A 333 -4.98 2.32 30.36
CA ILE A 333 -3.54 2.23 30.58
C ILE A 333 -2.84 2.70 29.31
N LEU A 334 -1.84 3.54 29.47
CA LEU A 334 -1.07 4.10 28.37
C LEU A 334 0.43 4.03 28.65
N ALA A 335 1.22 3.76 27.63
CA ALA A 335 2.68 3.86 27.71
C ALA A 335 3.11 5.33 27.82
N LEU A 336 3.95 5.68 28.79
CA LEU A 336 4.67 6.96 28.79
C LEU A 336 6.12 6.80 28.31
N SER A 337 6.72 5.63 28.59
CA SER A 337 8.06 5.26 28.18
C SER A 337 8.24 3.74 28.25
N ALA A 338 9.42 3.24 27.89
CA ALA A 338 9.82 1.85 28.03
C ALA A 338 9.92 1.36 29.49
N THR A 339 9.62 2.19 30.50
CA THR A 339 9.62 1.79 31.92
C THR A 339 8.45 2.35 32.72
N ARG A 340 7.66 3.26 32.12
CA ARG A 340 6.55 3.92 32.80
C ARG A 340 5.26 3.78 32.01
N ILE A 341 4.21 3.48 32.75
CA ILE A 341 2.84 3.51 32.28
C ILE A 341 2.08 4.62 33.02
N LEU A 342 1.01 5.09 32.41
CA LEU A 342 0.01 5.97 32.98
C LEU A 342 -1.29 5.21 33.09
N VAL A 343 -1.97 5.34 34.23
CA VAL A 343 -3.25 4.68 34.47
C VAL A 343 -4.30 5.72 34.82
N ALA A 344 -5.48 5.60 34.21
CA ALA A 344 -6.65 6.40 34.55
C ALA A 344 -7.40 5.77 35.74
N GLU A 345 -7.43 6.47 36.87
CA GLU A 345 -8.24 6.11 38.03
C GLU A 345 -9.55 6.91 38.02
N ARG A 346 -10.63 6.22 37.66
CA ARG A 346 -11.93 6.85 37.39
C ARG A 346 -12.55 7.50 38.61
N ASP A 347 -12.69 6.76 39.70
CA ASP A 347 -13.50 7.19 40.84
C ASP A 347 -12.77 8.24 41.71
N THR A 348 -11.45 8.30 41.62
CA THR A 348 -10.62 9.31 42.28
C THR A 348 -10.29 10.50 41.40
N ASN A 349 -10.72 10.51 40.13
CA ASN A 349 -10.39 11.53 39.14
C ASN A 349 -8.88 11.81 39.10
N GLN A 350 -8.08 10.75 38.96
CA GLN A 350 -6.62 10.81 38.98
C GLN A 350 -6.02 10.11 37.77
N LEU A 351 -4.91 10.64 37.29
CA LEU A 351 -3.98 9.93 36.43
C LEU A 351 -2.75 9.60 37.26
N VAL A 352 -2.35 8.34 37.30
CA VAL A 352 -1.23 7.87 38.13
C VAL A 352 -0.20 7.21 37.23
N SER A 353 1.03 7.68 37.31
CA SER A 353 2.16 7.05 36.65
C SER A 353 2.77 5.98 37.55
N LEU A 354 2.99 4.80 36.98
CA LEU A 354 3.61 3.65 37.62
C LEU A 354 4.91 3.30 36.89
N ASN A 355 5.97 2.97 37.64
CA ASN A 355 7.17 2.39 37.06
C ASN A 355 7.04 0.87 37.07
N TYR A 356 6.82 0.25 35.92
CA TYR A 356 6.58 -1.20 35.86
C TYR A 356 7.88 -2.02 35.87
N SER A 357 9.04 -1.39 35.67
CA SER A 357 10.34 -2.07 35.80
C SER A 357 10.76 -2.27 37.27
N ALA A 358 10.11 -1.57 38.21
CA ALA A 358 10.25 -1.81 39.64
C ALA A 358 9.25 -2.90 40.09
N GLY A 359 9.65 -3.73 41.06
CA GLY A 359 8.75 -4.73 41.64
C GLY A 359 7.50 -4.10 42.27
N PRO A 360 6.40 -4.86 42.45
CA PRO A 360 5.13 -4.35 42.99
C PRO A 360 5.27 -3.69 44.36
N ASP A 361 6.23 -4.13 45.18
CA ASP A 361 6.47 -3.62 46.53
C ASP A 361 7.42 -2.40 46.59
N ASP A 362 8.10 -2.07 45.48
CA ASP A 362 9.11 -1.00 45.39
C ASP A 362 8.63 0.21 44.55
N ASN A 363 7.36 0.26 44.15
CA ASN A 363 6.92 1.18 43.11
C ASN A 363 6.40 2.53 43.66
N PRO A 364 7.06 3.67 43.38
CA PRO A 364 6.50 4.98 43.67
C PRO A 364 5.34 5.25 42.70
N ARG A 365 4.11 5.06 43.17
CA ARG A 365 2.90 5.63 42.53
C ARG A 365 3.06 7.15 42.50
N VAL A 366 3.19 7.74 41.31
CA VAL A 366 3.31 9.19 41.16
C VAL A 366 2.02 9.72 40.59
N VAL A 367 1.35 10.62 41.33
CA VAL A 367 0.17 11.33 40.81
C VAL A 367 0.65 12.23 39.67
N PHE A 368 0.19 11.93 38.46
CA PHE A 368 0.48 12.69 37.26
C PHE A 368 -0.48 13.88 37.14
N ALA A 369 -1.78 13.65 37.34
CA ALA A 369 -2.80 14.69 37.37
C ALA A 369 -3.93 14.31 38.34
N LYS A 370 -4.62 15.31 38.92
CA LYS A 370 -5.70 15.09 39.88
C LYS A 370 -6.76 16.20 39.84
N GLY A 371 -8.02 15.80 39.76
CA GLY A 371 -9.18 16.68 39.94
C GLY A 371 -9.44 17.64 38.77
N ILE A 372 -8.60 18.65 38.56
CA ILE A 372 -8.82 19.66 37.51
C ILE A 372 -8.72 18.99 36.13
N GLY A 373 -9.75 19.17 35.30
CA GLY A 373 -9.84 18.56 33.97
C GLY A 373 -10.16 17.07 33.96
N LEU A 374 -10.40 16.45 35.13
CA LEU A 374 -10.71 15.02 35.26
C LEU A 374 -12.08 14.84 35.91
N ASN A 375 -13.00 14.19 35.22
CA ASN A 375 -14.33 13.84 35.73
C ASN A 375 -14.78 12.51 35.14
N LYS A 376 -14.60 11.44 35.93
CA LYS A 376 -14.72 10.04 35.51
C LYS A 376 -13.92 9.81 34.22
N PRO A 377 -12.59 9.94 34.28
CA PRO A 377 -11.74 9.64 33.13
C PRO A 377 -11.96 8.18 32.72
N GLU A 378 -12.16 7.95 31.43
CA GLU A 378 -12.31 6.61 30.85
C GLU A 378 -11.04 6.26 30.07
N HIS A 379 -10.79 6.84 28.88
CA HIS A 379 -9.66 6.50 28.01
C HIS A 379 -8.57 7.56 27.93
N LEU A 380 -7.36 7.12 27.55
CA LEU A 380 -6.14 7.90 27.39
C LEU A 380 -5.53 7.70 26.01
N VAL A 381 -5.02 8.77 25.40
CA VAL A 381 -4.14 8.66 24.23
C VAL A 381 -3.04 9.70 24.28
N GLN A 382 -1.84 9.35 23.85
CA GLN A 382 -0.70 10.27 23.76
C GLN A 382 -0.56 10.84 22.36
N GLN A 383 -0.48 12.17 22.24
CA GLN A 383 -0.16 12.85 20.99
C GLN A 383 1.36 12.83 20.75
N ALA A 384 1.78 13.06 19.50
CA ALA A 384 3.20 13.07 19.11
C ALA A 384 4.05 14.12 19.86
N ASP A 385 3.45 15.20 20.38
CA ASP A 385 4.11 16.20 21.22
C ASP A 385 4.27 15.76 22.70
N GLY A 386 3.87 14.52 23.02
CA GLY A 386 3.90 13.95 24.37
C GLY A 386 2.72 14.35 25.26
N SER A 387 1.80 15.20 24.78
CA SER A 387 0.59 15.54 25.52
C SER A 387 -0.39 14.38 25.59
N ILE A 388 -1.17 14.33 26.67
CA ILE A 388 -2.13 13.28 26.95
C ILE A 388 -3.53 13.84 26.78
N LEU A 389 -4.34 13.18 25.94
CA LEU A 389 -5.77 13.43 25.82
C LEU A 389 -6.53 12.41 26.66
N VAL A 390 -7.58 12.88 27.34
CA VAL A 390 -8.35 12.07 28.29
C VAL A 390 -9.83 12.23 28.01
N SER A 391 -10.54 11.13 27.76
CA SER A 391 -11.99 11.17 27.68
C SER A 391 -12.60 11.20 29.08
N ASN A 392 -13.51 12.14 29.31
CA ASN A 392 -14.19 12.29 30.59
C ASN A 392 -15.68 11.99 30.42
N ALA A 393 -16.12 10.79 30.81
CA ALA A 393 -17.53 10.43 30.72
C ALA A 393 -18.42 11.27 31.65
N GLY A 394 -17.86 11.81 32.74
CA GLY A 394 -18.61 12.63 33.69
C GLY A 394 -18.88 14.05 33.22
N SER A 395 -17.97 14.64 32.44
CA SER A 395 -18.14 15.99 31.87
C SER A 395 -18.59 15.98 30.40
N GLY A 396 -18.49 14.85 29.71
CA GLY A 396 -18.78 14.75 28.28
C GLY A 396 -17.72 15.44 27.41
N SER A 397 -16.52 15.69 27.94
CA SER A 397 -15.44 16.43 27.27
C SER A 397 -14.18 15.58 27.11
N ILE A 398 -13.24 16.08 26.30
CA ILE A 398 -11.89 15.53 26.17
C ILE A 398 -10.91 16.56 26.71
N ALA A 399 -10.22 16.24 27.79
CA ALA A 399 -9.25 17.11 28.43
C ALA A 399 -7.85 16.90 27.82
N LYS A 400 -7.04 17.96 27.76
CA LYS A 400 -5.62 17.87 27.38
C LYS A 400 -4.72 18.18 28.57
N PHE A 401 -3.71 17.34 28.75
CA PHE A 401 -2.63 17.52 29.72
C PHE A 401 -1.30 17.53 28.97
N ASN A 402 -0.35 18.37 29.39
CA ASN A 402 1.00 18.26 28.84
C ASN A 402 1.72 17.00 29.38
N ALA A 403 2.93 16.75 28.88
CA ALA A 403 3.76 15.61 29.28
C ALA A 403 4.11 15.57 30.79
N ASN A 404 3.87 16.66 31.53
CA ASN A 404 4.10 16.76 32.98
C ASN A 404 2.80 16.70 33.80
N GLY A 405 1.66 16.41 33.16
CA GLY A 405 0.37 16.29 33.84
C GLY A 405 -0.31 17.62 34.20
N VAL A 406 0.13 18.73 33.61
CA VAL A 406 -0.53 20.03 33.76
C VAL A 406 -1.69 20.11 32.78
N TYR A 407 -2.90 20.35 33.31
CA TYR A 407 -4.10 20.57 32.52
C TYR A 407 -3.98 21.83 31.65
N GLN A 408 -4.29 21.70 30.36
CA GLN A 408 -4.19 22.78 29.36
C GLN A 408 -5.56 23.29 28.89
N GLY A 409 -6.64 22.76 29.44
CA GLY A 409 -8.02 23.03 29.00
C GLY A 409 -8.68 21.82 28.36
N ASP A 410 -9.96 21.97 28.05
CA ASP A 410 -10.69 21.00 27.28
C ASP A 410 -10.23 21.09 25.82
N PHE A 411 -9.65 20.00 25.33
CA PHE A 411 -9.27 19.84 23.92
C PHE A 411 -10.51 19.78 23.03
N VAL A 412 -11.52 19.04 23.49
CA VAL A 412 -12.86 19.03 22.91
C VAL A 412 -13.86 19.31 24.02
N ALA A 413 -14.53 20.46 23.94
CA ALA A 413 -15.54 20.84 24.91
C ALA A 413 -16.80 19.96 24.79
N ALA A 414 -17.51 19.79 25.90
CA ALA A 414 -18.76 19.03 25.92
C ALA A 414 -19.79 19.55 24.89
N GLY A 415 -20.46 18.63 24.18
CA GLY A 415 -21.41 18.97 23.13
C GLY A 415 -20.80 19.33 21.77
N SER A 416 -19.47 19.51 21.67
CA SER A 416 -18.81 19.79 20.39
C SER A 416 -19.03 18.65 19.40
N GLY A 417 -19.54 18.97 18.20
CA GLY A 417 -19.86 17.95 17.20
C GLY A 417 -20.95 16.95 17.65
N GLY A 418 -21.72 17.28 18.70
CA GLY A 418 -22.70 16.39 19.29
C GLY A 418 -22.11 15.35 20.25
N LEU A 419 -20.88 15.52 20.72
CA LEU A 419 -20.25 14.66 21.72
C LEU A 419 -21.03 14.69 23.04
N VAL A 420 -21.41 13.52 23.55
CA VAL A 420 -22.16 13.38 24.82
C VAL A 420 -21.43 12.43 25.77
N THR A 421 -21.14 11.21 25.31
CA THR A 421 -20.53 10.16 26.12
C THR A 421 -19.23 9.73 25.46
N PRO A 422 -18.12 10.47 25.67
CA PRO A 422 -16.83 10.09 25.14
C PRO A 422 -16.35 8.81 25.85
N GLY A 423 -16.23 7.72 25.09
CA GLY A 423 -15.71 6.43 25.55
C GLY A 423 -14.27 6.25 25.11
N CYS A 424 -14.08 5.42 24.09
CA CYS A 424 -12.79 5.13 23.46
C CYS A 424 -12.16 6.36 22.75
N LEU A 425 -10.83 6.38 22.69
CA LEU A 425 -10.03 7.36 21.94
C LEU A 425 -8.98 6.64 21.08
N ALA A 426 -8.75 7.11 19.86
CA ALA A 426 -7.57 6.74 19.08
C ALA A 426 -7.09 7.91 18.21
N LEU A 427 -5.79 7.93 17.91
CA LEU A 427 -5.18 8.85 16.97
C LEU A 427 -4.77 8.10 15.71
N ASP A 428 -5.03 8.68 14.54
CA ASP A 428 -4.46 8.17 13.30
C ASP A 428 -3.00 8.65 13.10
N HIS A 429 -2.32 8.17 12.06
CA HIS A 429 -0.96 8.61 11.73
C HIS A 429 -0.82 10.11 11.38
N GLN A 430 -1.89 10.81 10.99
CA GLN A 430 -1.87 12.27 10.84
C GLN A 430 -2.00 12.98 12.19
N GLY A 431 -2.36 12.24 13.24
CA GLY A 431 -2.66 12.72 14.58
C GLY A 431 -4.11 13.12 14.78
N ASP A 432 -5.02 12.89 13.82
CA ASP A 432 -6.44 13.20 14.00
C ASP A 432 -7.08 12.27 15.03
N LEU A 433 -7.99 12.82 15.83
CA LEU A 433 -8.61 12.16 16.97
C LEU A 433 -9.95 11.53 16.60
N TYR A 434 -10.09 10.24 16.88
CA TYR A 434 -11.31 9.47 16.73
C TYR A 434 -11.86 9.10 18.10
N VAL A 435 -13.17 9.27 18.28
CA VAL A 435 -13.81 9.20 19.59
C VAL A 435 -15.09 8.38 19.50
N CYS A 436 -15.23 7.35 20.34
CA CYS A 436 -16.52 6.70 20.53
C CYS A 436 -17.48 7.69 21.22
N ASN A 437 -18.57 8.03 20.55
CA ASN A 437 -19.73 8.68 21.18
C ASN A 437 -20.76 7.59 21.49
N THR A 438 -20.45 6.80 22.53
CA THR A 438 -21.01 5.46 22.74
C THR A 438 -22.54 5.45 22.77
N ASP A 439 -23.16 6.35 23.54
CA ASP A 439 -24.62 6.42 23.69
C ASP A 439 -25.34 6.94 22.43
N LYS A 440 -24.62 7.65 21.55
CA LYS A 440 -25.13 8.05 20.24
C LYS A 440 -24.87 7.03 19.14
N HIS A 441 -24.13 5.96 19.44
CA HIS A 441 -23.78 4.92 18.48
C HIS A 441 -23.01 5.46 17.27
N GLU A 442 -22.06 6.37 17.54
CA GLU A 442 -21.29 7.09 16.53
C GLU A 442 -19.80 7.07 16.85
N ILE A 443 -18.96 7.15 15.82
CA ILE A 443 -17.55 7.53 15.92
C ILE A 443 -17.42 8.95 15.38
N LEU A 444 -16.98 9.87 16.23
CA LEU A 444 -16.69 11.26 15.87
C LEU A 444 -15.21 11.42 15.54
N LYS A 445 -14.92 12.32 14.59
CA LYS A 445 -13.56 12.74 14.24
C LYS A 445 -13.35 14.20 14.58
N PHE A 446 -12.20 14.49 15.17
CA PHE A 446 -11.72 15.82 15.50
C PHE A 446 -10.32 16.03 14.97
N ASN A 447 -9.99 17.28 14.65
CA ASN A 447 -8.66 17.64 14.22
C ASN A 447 -7.67 17.44 15.37
N GLY A 448 -6.60 16.70 15.08
CA GLY A 448 -5.58 16.31 16.04
C GLY A 448 -4.82 17.45 16.71
N ARG A 449 -4.77 18.63 16.09
CA ARG A 449 -3.95 19.74 16.56
C ARG A 449 -4.70 20.69 17.47
N ASN A 450 -6.00 20.86 17.23
CA ASN A 450 -6.79 21.90 17.88
C ASN A 450 -8.17 21.45 18.39
N GLY A 451 -8.54 20.17 18.21
CA GLY A 451 -9.81 19.63 18.67
C GLY A 451 -11.04 20.12 17.90
N ALA A 452 -10.85 20.77 16.74
CA ALA A 452 -11.96 21.21 15.91
C ALA A 452 -12.76 20.02 15.37
N VAL A 453 -14.08 20.14 15.34
CA VAL A 453 -14.99 19.11 14.83
C VAL A 453 -14.74 18.88 13.34
N MET A 454 -14.49 17.62 12.94
CA MET A 454 -14.40 17.22 11.54
C MET A 454 -15.66 16.48 11.07
N GLY A 455 -16.39 15.85 11.99
CA GLY A 455 -17.72 15.28 11.73
C GLY A 455 -17.90 13.87 12.28
N VAL A 456 -19.00 13.23 11.87
CA VAL A 456 -19.29 11.81 12.16
C VAL A 456 -18.63 10.97 11.07
N VAL A 457 -17.76 10.04 11.46
CA VAL A 457 -17.12 9.10 10.53
C VAL A 457 -18.04 7.92 10.29
N ALA A 458 -18.50 7.28 11.37
CA ALA A 458 -19.37 6.12 11.32
C ALA A 458 -20.52 6.28 12.32
N SER A 459 -21.68 5.72 11.98
CA SER A 459 -22.90 5.83 12.75
C SER A 459 -23.70 4.53 12.70
N LYS A 460 -24.77 4.46 13.48
CA LYS A 460 -25.78 3.41 13.34
C LYS A 460 -26.32 3.29 11.92
N ALA A 461 -26.48 4.40 11.19
CA ALA A 461 -27.03 4.41 9.84
C ALA A 461 -26.02 3.97 8.78
N THR A 462 -24.74 4.32 8.92
CA THR A 462 -23.71 4.06 7.91
C THR A 462 -23.02 2.70 8.09
N ALA A 463 -22.89 2.23 9.33
CA ALA A 463 -22.13 1.04 9.67
C ALA A 463 -22.84 0.08 10.65
N GLY A 464 -24.10 0.34 10.99
CA GLY A 464 -24.82 -0.50 11.96
C GLY A 464 -24.26 -0.43 13.38
N LEU A 465 -23.54 0.65 13.71
CA LEU A 465 -22.97 0.82 15.05
C LEU A 465 -24.07 0.85 16.13
N SER A 466 -23.75 0.21 17.24
CA SER A 466 -24.60 0.09 18.42
C SER A 466 -23.69 0.03 19.66
N SER A 467 -23.52 1.16 20.32
CA SER A 467 -22.64 1.33 21.49
C SER A 467 -21.20 0.88 21.20
N PRO A 468 -20.46 1.60 20.33
CA PRO A 468 -19.04 1.33 20.12
C PRO A 468 -18.25 1.61 21.40
N VAL A 469 -17.31 0.71 21.73
CA VAL A 469 -16.59 0.74 23.02
C VAL A 469 -15.07 0.75 22.89
N ALA A 470 -14.52 0.33 21.75
CA ALA A 470 -13.10 0.41 21.45
C ALA A 470 -12.91 0.71 19.96
N VAL A 471 -11.83 1.41 19.67
CA VAL A 471 -11.44 1.78 18.31
C VAL A 471 -9.93 1.64 18.17
N ALA A 472 -9.48 1.08 17.05
CA ALA A 472 -8.06 0.95 16.74
C ALA A 472 -7.83 1.20 15.25
N PHE A 473 -6.60 1.59 14.92
CA PHE A 473 -6.10 1.59 13.56
C PHE A 473 -5.18 0.39 13.41
N VAL A 474 -5.35 -0.35 12.33
CA VAL A 474 -4.33 -1.29 11.87
C VAL A 474 -3.53 -0.55 10.81
N ALA A 475 -2.20 -0.53 10.97
CA ALA A 475 -1.36 -0.04 9.91
C ALA A 475 -1.63 -0.88 8.66
N PRO A 476 -1.69 -0.30 7.44
CA PRO A 476 -1.55 -1.12 6.26
C PRO A 476 -0.24 -1.87 6.42
N VAL A 477 -0.31 -3.20 6.49
CA VAL A 477 0.90 -3.98 6.58
C VAL A 477 1.48 -3.93 5.19
N LEU A 478 2.52 -3.11 5.02
CA LEU A 478 3.36 -3.20 3.83
C LEU A 478 4.31 -4.34 4.11
N ASP A 479 4.14 -5.42 3.37
CA ASP A 479 5.09 -6.51 3.28
C ASP A 479 6.48 -5.98 2.90
N ALA A 480 7.54 -6.63 3.39
CA ALA A 480 8.92 -6.36 3.01
C ALA A 480 9.30 -7.02 1.67
N ALA A 481 8.50 -7.97 1.17
CA ALA A 481 8.65 -8.63 -0.13
C ALA A 481 7.47 -8.34 -1.09
N PRO A 482 7.00 -7.08 -1.22
CA PRO A 482 5.79 -6.79 -2.00
C PRO A 482 5.98 -7.24 -3.45
N LEU A 483 4.90 -7.75 -4.05
CA LEU A 483 4.82 -7.99 -5.50
C LEU A 483 5.48 -6.83 -6.24
N ASN A 484 6.41 -7.14 -7.16
CA ASN A 484 7.08 -6.09 -7.92
C ASN A 484 6.00 -5.21 -8.57
N PRO A 485 5.90 -3.93 -8.20
CA PRO A 485 4.76 -3.09 -8.55
C PRO A 485 4.69 -2.80 -10.05
N THR A 486 5.78 -3.02 -10.77
CA THR A 486 5.86 -2.85 -12.23
C THR A 486 5.70 -4.14 -13.01
N ASN A 487 5.69 -5.30 -12.33
CA ASN A 487 5.42 -6.58 -12.96
C ASN A 487 3.92 -6.75 -13.21
N ASP A 488 3.56 -7.61 -14.15
CA ASP A 488 2.19 -8.01 -14.48
C ASP A 488 2.08 -9.49 -14.06
N THR A 489 1.78 -9.73 -12.78
CA THR A 489 1.95 -11.04 -12.15
C THR A 489 0.94 -12.07 -12.67
N ASP A 490 -0.26 -11.64 -13.08
CA ASP A 490 -1.28 -12.53 -13.66
C ASP A 490 -1.36 -12.49 -15.20
N LEU A 491 -0.44 -11.75 -15.84
CA LEU A 491 -0.22 -11.68 -17.29
C LEU A 491 -1.44 -11.22 -18.09
N ASP A 492 -2.26 -10.37 -17.49
CA ASP A 492 -3.47 -9.86 -18.12
C ASP A 492 -3.25 -8.54 -18.92
N GLY A 493 -2.03 -8.00 -18.86
CA GLY A 493 -1.61 -6.76 -19.48
C GLY A 493 -1.67 -5.53 -18.58
N VAL A 494 -1.91 -5.67 -17.27
CA VAL A 494 -2.00 -4.59 -16.29
C VAL A 494 -0.97 -4.83 -15.18
N ALA A 495 0.03 -3.93 -15.07
CA ALA A 495 1.01 -4.02 -13.99
C ALA A 495 0.33 -4.00 -12.60
N ASN A 496 0.91 -4.71 -11.64
CA ASN A 496 0.37 -4.93 -10.30
C ASN A 496 -0.05 -3.64 -9.58
N ASN A 497 0.63 -2.52 -9.83
CA ASN A 497 0.30 -1.22 -9.23
C ASN A 497 -0.91 -0.50 -9.87
N GLN A 498 -1.41 -1.01 -10.99
CA GLN A 498 -2.57 -0.52 -11.74
C GLN A 498 -3.71 -1.53 -11.78
N ASP A 499 -3.46 -2.76 -11.30
CA ASP A 499 -4.46 -3.80 -11.20
C ASP A 499 -5.06 -3.87 -9.79
N SER A 500 -6.39 -3.96 -9.75
CA SER A 500 -7.14 -4.15 -8.51
C SER A 500 -7.09 -5.60 -8.03
N PHE A 501 -6.77 -6.54 -8.92
CA PHE A 501 -6.70 -7.97 -8.65
C PHE A 501 -5.43 -8.60 -9.26
N PRO A 502 -4.22 -8.18 -8.84
CA PRO A 502 -2.93 -8.50 -9.48
C PRO A 502 -2.54 -9.99 -9.53
N LEU A 503 -3.40 -10.88 -9.06
CA LEU A 503 -3.25 -12.33 -9.00
C LEU A 503 -4.47 -13.06 -9.61
N ASP A 504 -5.46 -12.35 -10.16
CA ASP A 504 -6.71 -12.91 -10.70
C ASP A 504 -7.04 -12.29 -12.07
N PRO A 505 -6.60 -12.96 -13.17
CA PRO A 505 -6.70 -12.43 -14.53
C PRO A 505 -8.14 -12.38 -15.05
N SER A 506 -9.11 -12.87 -14.25
CA SER A 506 -10.53 -12.82 -14.59
C SER A 506 -11.25 -11.58 -14.05
N LYS A 507 -10.63 -10.83 -13.12
CA LYS A 507 -11.27 -9.72 -12.40
C LYS A 507 -10.65 -8.37 -12.64
N SER A 508 -9.51 -8.32 -13.31
CA SER A 508 -8.84 -7.09 -13.62
C SER A 508 -9.67 -6.16 -14.51
N LYS A 509 -9.63 -4.90 -14.11
CA LYS A 509 -10.09 -3.79 -14.93
C LYS A 509 -8.98 -2.76 -14.87
N PRO A 510 -8.51 -2.23 -16.02
CA PRO A 510 -7.62 -1.09 -15.98
C PRO A 510 -8.30 0.02 -15.18
N THR A 511 -7.67 0.45 -14.09
CA THR A 511 -8.11 1.66 -13.40
C THR A 511 -7.94 2.81 -14.38
N GLU A 512 -9.05 3.49 -14.74
CA GLU A 512 -8.97 4.71 -15.53
C GLU A 512 -8.00 5.68 -14.80
N PRO A 513 -6.92 6.16 -15.44
CA PRO A 513 -6.11 7.19 -14.83
C PRO A 513 -7.00 8.40 -14.60
N ALA A 514 -7.01 8.88 -13.35
CA ALA A 514 -7.76 10.05 -12.94
C ALA A 514 -7.58 11.16 -13.98
N ALA A 515 -8.70 11.57 -14.60
CA ALA A 515 -8.72 12.68 -15.53
C ALA A 515 -8.03 13.88 -14.85
N LYS A 516 -6.82 14.22 -15.31
CA LYS A 516 -6.16 15.47 -14.95
C LYS A 516 -7.16 16.57 -15.26
N SER A 517 -7.66 17.21 -14.21
CA SER A 517 -8.51 18.37 -14.30
C SER A 517 -7.78 19.40 -15.15
N GLY A 518 -8.31 19.62 -16.36
CA GLY A 518 -7.79 20.60 -17.29
C GLY A 518 -7.74 21.95 -16.59
N GLY A 519 -6.52 22.44 -16.36
CA GLY A 519 -6.27 23.80 -15.96
C GLY A 519 -6.99 24.73 -16.93
N SER A 520 -7.85 25.58 -16.37
CA SER A 520 -8.51 26.67 -17.04
C SER A 520 -7.48 27.69 -17.52
N VAL A 521 -6.94 27.48 -18.72
CA VAL A 521 -6.28 28.55 -19.46
C VAL A 521 -7.38 29.40 -20.06
N GLY A 522 -7.54 30.61 -19.52
CA GLY A 522 -8.51 31.58 -20.02
C GLY A 522 -8.28 31.90 -21.49
N LEU A 523 -9.31 31.72 -22.29
CA LEU A 523 -9.50 32.50 -23.50
C LEU A 523 -10.83 33.25 -23.38
N ALA A 524 -10.70 34.53 -23.01
CA ALA A 524 -11.62 35.54 -23.47
C ALA A 524 -11.55 35.58 -25.00
N GLY A 525 -12.65 35.30 -25.69
CA GLY A 525 -12.66 35.36 -27.16
C GLY A 525 -13.88 34.75 -27.81
N LEU A 526 -14.89 35.59 -28.05
CA LEU A 526 -15.96 35.45 -29.04
C LEU A 526 -16.91 34.24 -28.89
N SER A 527 -18.02 34.45 -28.19
CA SER A 527 -19.29 33.79 -28.51
C SER A 527 -20.08 34.64 -29.50
N LEU A 528 -20.33 34.11 -30.70
CA LEU A 528 -21.34 34.61 -31.62
C LEU A 528 -22.13 33.41 -32.18
N LEU A 529 -23.35 33.21 -31.67
CA LEU A 529 -24.48 32.55 -32.33
C LEU A 529 -25.75 33.00 -31.57
N LEU A 530 -26.48 33.97 -32.12
CA LEU A 530 -27.68 33.80 -32.95
C LEU A 530 -28.94 33.41 -32.14
N LEU A 531 -29.81 34.38 -31.85
CA LEU A 531 -31.20 34.46 -32.33
C LEU A 531 -31.96 35.59 -31.61
N ALA A 532 -32.27 36.67 -32.32
CA ALA A 532 -33.51 37.43 -32.13
C ALA A 532 -33.71 38.35 -33.34
N ALA A 533 -34.52 37.89 -34.29
CA ALA A 533 -35.09 38.74 -35.32
C ALA A 533 -36.08 39.72 -34.68
N LEU A 534 -35.92 41.04 -34.93
CA LEU A 534 -36.92 41.93 -35.55
C LEU A 534 -36.68 43.42 -35.23
N ARG A 535 -36.75 44.19 -36.33
CA ARG A 535 -37.13 45.62 -36.47
C ARG A 535 -36.08 46.72 -36.25
N ARG A 536 -35.56 47.18 -37.39
CA ARG A 536 -35.52 48.59 -37.88
C ARG A 536 -35.55 49.68 -36.81
N THR A 537 -34.51 50.52 -36.74
CA THR A 537 -34.47 51.84 -37.44
C THR A 537 -33.16 52.61 -37.19
N ARG A 538 -32.52 53.03 -38.29
CA ARG A 538 -31.70 54.24 -38.57
C ARG A 538 -31.29 55.17 -37.41
N ARG A 539 -29.99 55.52 -37.37
CA ARG A 539 -29.36 56.85 -37.67
C ARG A 539 -27.89 56.81 -37.18
N PHE A 540 -26.88 57.05 -38.05
CA PHE A 540 -26.22 58.35 -38.29
C PHE A 540 -25.88 59.10 -36.98
N VAL A 541 -24.69 59.63 -36.70
CA VAL A 541 -23.41 59.75 -37.42
C VAL A 541 -22.42 60.40 -36.43
N THR A 542 -21.13 60.05 -36.55
CA THR A 542 -19.90 60.80 -36.21
C THR A 542 -19.74 61.55 -34.88
N GLY A 543 -18.53 61.47 -34.33
CA GLY A 543 -17.85 62.70 -33.97
C GLY A 543 -16.77 62.60 -32.90
N ARG A 544 -15.56 62.26 -33.36
CA ARG A 544 -14.23 62.53 -32.79
C ARG A 544 -13.84 61.93 -31.46
#